data_AF-A0A7C9DKI8-F1
#
_entry.id   AF-A0A7C9DKI8-F1
#
_cell.length_a   1.000
_cell.length_b   1.000
_cell.length_c   1.000
_cell.angle_alpha   90.00
_cell.angle_beta   90.00
_cell.angle_gamma   90.00
#
_symmetry.space_group_name_H-M   'P 1'
#
loop_
_entity.id
_entity.type
_entity.pdbx_description
1 polymer ?
#
loop_
_entity_poly.entity_id
_entity_poly.type
_entity_poly.pdbx_seq_one_letter_code
_entity_poly.pdbx_strand_id
1 'polypeptide(L)'
;VNSGHSNMSGHVQSRVGPVQWLKPYTDEVLVELGQTGVKSLLAVPVSFVSEHIETLEEIDMEYKELAMESGIENWGRVPALNCASSFITDLADAVVEALPSATPMSTSKSTSAEADNDPINYFVKLFFGSILAFILLLSPKMILAFKNNLL
;
A
#
# COMPACT_ATOMS: atom_id res chain seq x y z
N VAL A 1 -15.58 27.78 27.61
CA VAL A 1 -14.27 27.16 27.88
C VAL A 1 -13.97 26.27 26.69
N ASN A 2 -13.11 26.75 25.79
CA ASN A 2 -12.72 26.05 24.56
C ASN A 2 -11.67 25.01 24.96
N SER A 3 -12.09 23.79 25.27
CA SER A 3 -11.15 22.73 25.62
C SER A 3 -10.45 22.29 24.33
N GLY A 4 -9.15 22.61 24.20
CA GLY A 4 -8.29 22.27 23.07
C GLY A 4 -8.01 20.77 22.93
N HIS A 5 -9.05 19.93 22.91
CA HIS A 5 -8.94 18.54 22.56
C HIS A 5 -8.83 18.43 21.03
N SER A 6 -7.71 17.90 20.55
CA SER A 6 -7.60 17.41 19.19
C SER A 6 -8.55 16.23 19.03
N ASN A 7 -9.61 16.40 18.24
CA ASN A 7 -10.54 15.33 17.90
C ASN A 7 -10.00 14.56 16.68
N MET A 8 -9.91 13.24 16.76
CA MET A 8 -9.50 12.35 15.68
C MET A 8 -10.67 11.44 15.29
N SER A 9 -10.95 11.32 14.00
CA SER A 9 -12.02 10.47 13.46
C SER A 9 -11.57 9.78 12.17
N GLY A 10 -12.06 8.55 11.95
CA GLY A 10 -11.74 7.74 10.77
C GLY A 10 -12.82 7.86 9.70
N HIS A 11 -12.41 7.97 8.43
CA HIS A 11 -13.28 8.18 7.27
C HIS A 11 -12.80 7.34 6.07
N VAL A 12 -13.69 7.15 5.09
CA VAL A 12 -13.44 6.35 3.89
C VAL A 12 -13.42 7.25 2.66
N GLN A 13 -12.41 7.03 1.82
CA GLN A 13 -12.16 7.76 0.57
C GLN A 13 -12.28 6.84 -0.67
N SER A 14 -12.18 7.42 -1.86
CA SER A 14 -11.99 6.73 -3.15
C SER A 14 -13.09 5.72 -3.51
N ARG A 15 -14.36 6.13 -3.39
CA ARG A 15 -15.53 5.28 -3.66
C ARG A 15 -15.85 5.26 -5.15
N VAL A 16 -16.13 4.08 -5.69
CA VAL A 16 -16.49 3.91 -7.11
C VAL A 16 -17.79 3.11 -7.28
N GLY A 17 -18.56 3.47 -8.31
CA GLY A 17 -19.80 2.79 -8.67
C GLY A 17 -20.97 3.07 -7.70
N PRO A 18 -22.14 2.47 -7.98
CA PRO A 18 -23.39 2.82 -7.29
C PRO A 18 -23.61 2.06 -5.97
N VAL A 19 -22.73 1.14 -5.60
CA VAL A 19 -22.89 0.30 -4.40
C VAL A 19 -22.55 1.12 -3.16
N GLN A 20 -23.23 0.87 -2.05
CA GLN A 20 -22.93 1.54 -0.79
C GLN A 20 -21.59 1.08 -0.22
N TRP A 21 -20.71 2.03 0.08
CA TRP A 21 -19.40 1.80 0.69
C TRP A 21 -19.46 1.99 2.22
N LEU A 22 -18.36 1.63 2.89
CA LEU A 22 -18.22 1.87 4.32
C LEU A 22 -18.23 3.38 4.63
N LYS A 23 -18.97 3.76 5.67
CA LYS A 23 -19.12 5.14 6.15
C LYS A 23 -18.30 5.38 7.42
N PRO A 24 -18.02 6.64 7.79
CA PRO A 24 -18.38 7.90 7.11
C PRO A 24 -17.49 8.21 5.88
N TYR A 25 -18.02 8.98 4.94
CA TYR A 25 -17.30 9.39 3.73
C TYR A 25 -16.53 10.69 3.95
N THR A 26 -15.29 10.77 3.45
CA THR A 26 -14.41 11.91 3.72
C THR A 26 -14.98 13.23 3.22
N ASP A 27 -15.48 13.27 1.98
CA ASP A 27 -16.11 14.43 1.35
C ASP A 27 -17.29 15.00 2.16
N GLU A 28 -18.23 14.14 2.56
CA GLU A 28 -19.41 14.55 3.35
C GLU A 28 -18.99 15.14 4.70
N VAL A 29 -17.99 14.54 5.35
CA VAL A 29 -17.50 15.00 6.66
C VAL A 29 -16.77 16.33 6.54
N LEU A 30 -16.01 16.57 5.47
CA LEU A 30 -15.33 17.86 5.26
C LEU A 30 -16.33 19.02 5.19
N VAL A 31 -17.43 18.80 4.47
CA VAL A 31 -18.52 19.78 4.36
C VAL A 31 -19.17 20.03 5.71
N GLU A 32 -19.51 18.98 6.45
CA GLU A 32 -20.11 19.08 7.78
C GLU A 32 -19.20 19.83 8.76
N LEU A 33 -17.91 19.49 8.80
CA LEU A 33 -16.93 20.12 9.69
C LEU A 33 -16.74 21.61 9.36
N GLY A 34 -16.66 21.96 8.09
CA GLY A 34 -16.61 23.37 7.67
C GLY A 34 -17.85 24.16 8.09
N GLN A 35 -19.04 23.60 7.86
CA GLN A 35 -20.32 24.22 8.23
C GLN A 35 -20.51 24.37 9.75
N THR A 36 -19.96 23.46 10.55
CA THR A 36 -19.99 23.53 12.02
C THR A 36 -18.92 24.47 12.59
N GLY A 37 -18.09 25.09 11.73
CA GLY A 37 -17.14 26.12 12.11
C GLY A 37 -15.73 25.62 12.43
N VAL A 38 -15.40 24.37 12.08
CA VAL A 38 -14.01 23.88 12.18
C VAL A 38 -13.14 24.63 11.19
N LYS A 39 -12.07 25.25 11.70
CA LYS A 39 -11.17 26.11 10.90
C LYS A 39 -9.87 25.45 10.51
N SER A 40 -9.52 24.30 11.09
CA SER A 40 -8.22 23.67 10.86
C SER A 40 -8.34 22.16 10.87
N LEU A 41 -7.88 21.51 9.81
CA LEU A 41 -7.86 20.07 9.64
C LEU A 41 -6.50 19.56 9.15
N LEU A 42 -6.14 18.37 9.63
CA LEU A 42 -4.95 17.63 9.22
C LEU A 42 -5.38 16.23 8.77
N ALA A 43 -5.25 15.95 7.48
CA ALA A 43 -5.51 14.63 6.91
C ALA A 43 -4.33 13.68 7.18
N VAL A 44 -4.62 12.46 7.63
CA VAL A 44 -3.62 11.41 7.92
C VAL A 44 -3.95 10.17 7.09
N PRO A 45 -3.24 9.90 5.97
CA PRO A 45 -3.48 8.72 5.16
C PRO A 45 -2.89 7.47 5.85
N VAL A 46 -3.73 6.69 6.54
CA VAL A 46 -3.29 5.54 7.35
C VAL A 46 -3.28 4.20 6.59
N SER A 47 -3.96 4.12 5.44
CA SER A 47 -4.17 2.85 4.73
C SER A 47 -3.02 2.46 3.81
N PHE A 48 -2.09 3.38 3.53
CA PHE A 48 -0.98 3.19 2.60
C PHE A 48 0.29 3.85 3.12
N VAL A 49 1.43 3.28 2.73
CA VAL A 49 2.75 3.69 3.23
C VAL A 49 3.53 4.55 2.25
N SER A 50 3.07 4.68 1.01
CA SER A 50 3.71 5.46 -0.07
C SER A 50 2.72 6.44 -0.67
N GLU A 51 3.21 7.49 -1.34
CA GLU A 51 2.36 8.38 -2.11
C GLU A 51 1.77 7.69 -3.36
N HIS A 52 0.53 8.03 -3.69
CA HIS A 52 -0.21 7.53 -4.86
C HIS A 52 -1.32 8.52 -5.25
N ILE A 53 -2.15 8.17 -6.24
CA ILE A 53 -3.16 9.10 -6.78
C ILE A 53 -4.13 9.60 -5.69
N GLU A 54 -4.59 8.71 -4.81
CA GLU A 54 -5.51 9.08 -3.73
C GLU A 54 -4.86 10.04 -2.71
N THR A 55 -3.53 10.08 -2.54
CA THR A 55 -2.89 11.09 -1.67
C THR A 55 -2.60 12.41 -2.39
N LEU A 56 -2.05 12.33 -3.60
CA LEU A 56 -1.56 13.49 -4.35
C LEU A 56 -2.66 14.25 -5.11
N GLU A 57 -3.71 13.56 -5.50
CA GLU A 57 -4.81 14.10 -6.28
C GLU A 57 -6.01 14.31 -5.34
N GLU A 58 -6.55 13.21 -4.80
CA GLU A 58 -7.81 13.27 -4.05
C GLU A 58 -7.65 14.07 -2.73
N ILE A 59 -6.60 13.82 -1.93
CA ILE A 59 -6.41 14.57 -0.67
C ILE A 59 -5.80 15.97 -0.91
N ASP A 60 -4.74 16.08 -1.69
CA ASP A 60 -3.98 17.34 -1.83
C ASP A 60 -4.65 18.37 -2.76
N MET A 61 -5.52 17.92 -3.67
CA MET A 61 -6.26 18.79 -4.58
C MET A 61 -7.75 18.79 -4.27
N GLU A 62 -8.47 17.68 -4.50
CA GLU A 62 -9.93 17.65 -4.45
C GLU A 62 -10.47 17.96 -3.05
N TYR A 63 -10.02 17.22 -2.03
CA TYR A 63 -10.47 17.41 -0.65
C TYR A 63 -9.96 18.70 -0.03
N LYS A 64 -8.77 19.15 -0.41
CA LYS A 64 -8.29 20.47 0.00
C LYS A 64 -9.20 21.57 -0.52
N GLU A 65 -9.56 21.53 -1.80
CA GLU A 65 -10.48 22.50 -2.40
C GLU A 65 -11.84 22.45 -1.72
N LEU A 66 -12.43 21.26 -1.57
CA LEU A 66 -13.71 21.06 -0.89
C LEU A 66 -13.69 21.57 0.56
N ALA A 67 -12.61 21.31 1.30
CA ALA A 67 -12.45 21.78 2.67
C ALA A 67 -12.46 23.31 2.74
N MET A 68 -11.72 23.96 1.84
CA MET A 68 -11.63 25.43 1.78
C MET A 68 -12.99 26.05 1.41
N GLU A 69 -13.67 25.50 0.41
CA GLU A 69 -15.02 25.93 0.02
C GLU A 69 -16.04 25.76 1.14
N SER A 70 -15.86 24.74 1.99
CA SER A 70 -16.74 24.44 3.12
C SER A 70 -16.50 25.34 4.35
N GLY A 71 -15.47 26.19 4.34
CA GLY A 71 -15.19 27.16 5.40
C GLY A 71 -14.02 26.81 6.34
N ILE A 72 -13.26 25.77 6.02
CA ILE A 72 -11.98 25.44 6.68
C ILE A 72 -10.89 26.38 6.14
N GLU A 73 -10.06 26.93 7.03
CA GLU A 73 -9.06 27.93 6.66
C GLU A 73 -7.65 27.32 6.59
N ASN A 74 -7.35 26.36 7.46
CA ASN A 74 -6.06 25.68 7.50
C ASN A 74 -6.24 24.20 7.14
N TRP A 75 -5.57 23.76 6.09
CA TRP A 75 -5.53 22.38 5.64
C TRP A 75 -4.08 21.89 5.62
N GLY A 76 -3.86 20.70 6.16
CA GLY A 76 -2.61 19.98 6.01
C GLY A 76 -2.85 18.51 5.73
N ARG A 77 -1.85 17.86 5.15
CA ARG A 77 -1.78 16.41 5.03
C ARG A 77 -0.45 15.92 5.60
N VAL A 78 -0.49 14.83 6.36
CA VAL A 78 0.73 14.14 6.79
C VAL A 78 1.30 13.38 5.58
N PRO A 79 2.59 13.54 5.24
CA PRO A 79 3.22 12.76 4.18
C PRO A 79 3.13 11.25 4.46
N ALA A 80 3.03 10.45 3.41
CA ALA A 80 3.19 9.01 3.54
C ALA A 80 4.59 8.66 4.06
N LEU A 81 4.71 7.48 4.67
CA LEU A 81 5.95 7.02 5.31
C LEU A 81 7.12 6.95 4.32
N ASN A 82 6.85 6.59 3.06
CA ASN A 82 7.82 6.46 1.98
C ASN A 82 9.08 5.71 2.45
N CYS A 83 10.26 6.34 2.32
CA CYS A 83 11.54 5.77 2.73
C CYS A 83 12.00 6.29 4.11
N ALA A 84 11.07 6.61 5.02
CA ALA A 84 11.44 6.99 6.38
C ALA A 84 12.26 5.87 7.03
N SER A 85 13.45 6.22 7.53
CA SER A 85 14.39 5.24 8.09
C SER A 85 13.79 4.49 9.27
N SER A 86 13.00 5.17 10.12
CA SER A 86 12.28 4.54 11.23
C SER A 86 11.30 3.49 10.72
N PHE A 87 10.47 3.81 9.72
CA PHE A 87 9.52 2.86 9.15
C PHE A 87 10.21 1.62 8.55
N ILE A 88 11.31 1.82 7.82
CA ILE A 88 12.09 0.71 7.26
C ILE A 88 12.68 -0.17 8.37
N THR A 89 13.17 0.45 9.45
CA THR A 89 13.73 -0.27 10.60
C THR A 89 12.63 -1.06 11.31
N ASP A 90 11.50 -0.43 11.60
CA ASP A 90 10.35 -1.06 12.26
C ASP A 90 9.81 -2.23 11.43
N LEU A 91 9.78 -2.11 10.09
CA LEU A 91 9.39 -3.20 9.20
C LEU A 91 10.38 -4.36 9.25
N ALA A 92 11.69 -4.08 9.27
CA ALA A 92 12.71 -5.11 9.42
C ALA A 92 12.59 -5.83 10.77
N ASP A 93 12.38 -5.08 11.85
CA ASP A 93 12.18 -5.63 13.19
C ASP A 93 10.91 -6.50 13.25
N ALA A 94 9.80 -6.05 12.67
CA ALA A 94 8.56 -6.82 12.58
C ALA A 94 8.75 -8.14 11.83
N VAL A 95 9.55 -8.15 10.75
CA VAL A 95 9.90 -9.39 10.03
C VAL A 95 10.70 -10.32 10.93
N VAL A 96 11.72 -9.81 11.63
CA VAL A 96 12.56 -10.60 12.55
C VAL A 96 11.71 -11.19 13.69
N GLU A 97 10.79 -10.40 14.25
CA GLU A 97 9.85 -10.85 15.27
C GLU A 97 8.91 -11.95 14.76
N ALA A 98 8.50 -11.89 13.49
CA ALA A 98 7.62 -12.89 12.89
C ALA A 98 8.32 -14.22 12.57
N LEU A 99 9.65 -14.25 12.43
CA LEU A 99 10.40 -15.44 12.00
C LEU A 99 10.14 -16.72 12.84
N PRO A 100 10.07 -16.68 14.19
CA PRO A 100 9.81 -17.88 14.98
C PRO A 100 8.42 -18.49 14.74
N SER A 101 7.46 -17.66 14.31
CA SER A 101 6.07 -18.06 14.02
C SER A 101 5.84 -18.34 12.54
N ALA A 102 6.82 -18.07 11.68
CA ALA A 102 6.73 -18.28 10.25
C ALA A 102 6.75 -19.77 9.92
N THR A 103 5.56 -20.37 9.86
CA THR A 103 5.41 -21.70 9.26
C THR A 103 5.55 -21.53 7.75
N PRO A 104 6.36 -22.34 7.04
CA PRO A 104 6.36 -22.31 5.59
C PRO A 104 4.93 -22.56 5.12
N MET A 105 4.38 -21.63 4.32
CA MET A 105 3.19 -21.90 3.54
C MET A 105 3.55 -23.05 2.60
N SER A 106 3.31 -24.29 3.03
CA SER A 106 3.13 -25.39 2.10
C SER A 106 1.96 -24.97 1.25
N THR A 107 2.21 -24.68 -0.03
CA THR A 107 1.16 -24.53 -1.02
C THR A 107 0.23 -25.71 -0.83
N SER A 108 -0.96 -25.49 -0.25
CA SER A 108 -2.01 -26.47 -0.35
C SER A 108 -2.22 -26.60 -1.84
N LYS A 109 -1.79 -27.73 -2.43
CA LYS A 109 -2.42 -28.18 -3.66
C LYS A 109 -3.90 -28.19 -3.33
N SER A 110 -4.61 -27.16 -3.79
CA SER A 110 -6.05 -27.23 -3.92
C SER A 110 -6.26 -28.41 -4.85
N THR A 111 -6.51 -29.57 -4.27
CA THR A 111 -7.16 -30.69 -4.95
C THR A 111 -8.58 -30.25 -5.26
N SER A 112 -8.73 -29.31 -6.20
CA SER A 112 -9.80 -29.39 -7.17
C SER A 112 -9.36 -30.48 -8.13
N ALA A 113 -9.83 -31.70 -7.86
CA ALA A 113 -9.74 -32.80 -8.78
C ALA A 113 -10.61 -32.48 -10.00
N GLU A 114 -10.16 -31.58 -10.87
CA GLU A 114 -10.77 -31.30 -12.17
C GLU A 114 -9.68 -30.75 -13.11
N ALA A 115 -9.15 -31.68 -13.90
CA ALA A 115 -8.47 -31.52 -15.19
C ALA A 115 -7.57 -30.28 -15.41
N ASP A 116 -6.27 -30.39 -15.10
CA ASP A 116 -5.23 -29.56 -15.74
C ASP A 116 -4.47 -30.41 -16.76
N ASN A 117 -5.09 -30.61 -17.93
CA ASN A 117 -4.40 -30.97 -19.17
C ASN A 117 -4.27 -29.72 -20.05
N ASP A 118 -3.80 -28.59 -19.49
CA ASP A 118 -3.50 -27.41 -20.30
C ASP A 118 -2.02 -27.46 -20.76
N PRO A 119 -1.74 -27.85 -22.03
CA PRO A 119 -0.38 -27.90 -22.55
C PRO A 119 0.29 -26.52 -22.57
N ILE A 120 -0.47 -25.42 -22.56
CA ILE A 120 0.07 -24.05 -22.52
C ILE A 120 0.70 -23.76 -21.16
N ASN A 121 0.05 -24.17 -20.07
CA ASN A 121 0.54 -23.94 -18.72
C ASN A 121 1.83 -24.75 -18.45
N TYR A 122 1.91 -25.97 -19.00
CA TYR A 122 3.14 -26.78 -18.97
C TYR A 122 4.26 -26.13 -19.77
N PHE A 123 3.96 -25.60 -20.96
CA PHE A 123 4.95 -24.91 -21.80
C PHE A 123 5.49 -23.64 -21.13
N VAL A 124 4.61 -22.82 -20.52
CA VAL A 124 4.99 -21.62 -19.77
C VAL A 124 5.88 -21.98 -18.57
N LYS A 125 5.53 -23.02 -17.80
CA LYS A 125 6.39 -23.49 -16.70
C LYS A 125 7.74 -24.00 -17.18
N LEU A 126 7.80 -24.71 -18.30
CA LEU A 126 9.05 -25.20 -18.88
C LEU A 126 9.95 -24.03 -19.34
N PHE A 127 9.34 -22.99 -19.94
CA PHE A 127 10.04 -21.83 -20.50
C PHE A 127 10.52 -20.83 -19.44
N PHE A 128 9.74 -20.56 -18.40
CA PHE A 128 10.13 -19.58 -17.38
C PHE A 128 10.89 -20.19 -16.20
N GLY A 129 10.62 -21.46 -15.85
CA GLY A 129 11.29 -22.11 -14.71
C GLY A 129 12.69 -22.61 -15.02
N SER A 130 12.89 -23.25 -16.18
CA SER A 130 14.17 -23.92 -16.48
C SER A 130 15.12 -23.07 -17.32
N ILE A 131 14.61 -22.38 -18.35
CA ILE A 131 15.46 -21.64 -19.30
C ILE A 131 15.98 -20.34 -18.67
N LEU A 132 15.17 -19.62 -17.88
CA LEU A 132 15.64 -18.40 -17.21
C LEU A 132 16.73 -18.71 -16.17
N ALA A 133 16.57 -19.79 -15.40
CA ALA A 133 17.59 -20.26 -14.46
C ALA A 133 18.90 -20.65 -15.17
N PHE A 134 18.81 -21.32 -16.33
CA PHE A 134 19.96 -21.72 -17.12
C PHE A 134 20.69 -20.52 -17.76
N ILE A 135 19.93 -19.54 -18.28
CA ILE A 135 20.48 -18.30 -18.86
C ILE A 135 21.18 -17.44 -17.79
N LEU A 136 20.63 -17.39 -16.58
CA LEU A 136 21.26 -16.66 -15.47
C LEU A 136 22.53 -17.37 -14.98
N LEU A 137 22.54 -18.71 -14.88
CA LEU A 137 23.71 -19.48 -14.46
C LEU A 137 24.87 -19.49 -15.48
N LEU A 138 24.57 -19.49 -16.78
CA LEU A 138 25.58 -19.46 -17.86
C LEU A 138 25.91 -18.05 -18.35
N SER A 139 25.35 -17.02 -17.72
CA SER A 139 25.67 -15.65 -18.08
C SER A 139 27.18 -15.39 -17.85
N PRO A 140 27.89 -14.73 -18.79
CA PRO A 140 29.33 -14.46 -18.66
C PRO A 140 29.69 -13.73 -17.36
N LYS A 141 28.76 -12.94 -16.81
CA LYS A 141 28.90 -12.22 -15.54
C LYS A 141 28.93 -13.16 -14.33
N MET A 142 28.10 -14.20 -14.30
CA MET A 142 28.08 -15.21 -13.23
C MET A 142 29.33 -16.10 -13.27
N ILE A 143 29.76 -16.50 -14.48
CA ILE A 143 30.99 -17.29 -14.67
C ILE A 143 32.23 -16.49 -14.23
N LEU A 144 32.28 -15.18 -14.54
CA LEU A 144 33.36 -14.29 -14.13
C LEU A 144 33.36 -14.03 -12.61
N ALA A 145 32.18 -13.84 -12.00
CA ALA A 145 32.04 -13.65 -10.56
C ALA A 145 32.45 -14.91 -9.76
N PHE A 146 32.18 -16.11 -10.29
CA PHE A 146 32.61 -17.36 -9.67
C PHE A 146 34.13 -17.56 -9.77
N LYS A 147 34.73 -17.21 -10.92
CA LYS A 147 36.17 -17.34 -11.15
C LYS A 147 37.02 -16.37 -10.30
N ASN A 148 36.48 -15.19 -9.98
CA ASN A 148 37.12 -14.20 -9.10
C ASN A 148 36.99 -14.50 -7.60
N ASN A 149 36.14 -15.47 -7.20
CA ASN A 149 35.97 -15.87 -5.80
C ASN A 149 36.66 -17.20 -5.46
N LEU A 150 37.26 -17.87 -6.44
CA LEU A 150 37.92 -19.18 -6.28
C LEU A 150 39.43 -19.16 -6.60
N LEU A 151 40.01 -17.96 -6.72
CA LEU A 151 41.45 -17.68 -6.79
C LEU A 151 41.75 -16.52 -5.83
#